data_AF-A0A945MH36-F1
#
_entry.id   AF-A0A945MH36-F1
#
_cell.length_a   1.000
_cell.length_b   1.000
_cell.length_c   1.000
_cell.angle_alpha   90.00
_cell.angle_beta   90.00
_cell.angle_gamma   90.00
#
_symmetry.space_group_name_H-M   'P 1'
#
loop_
_entity.id
_entity.type
_entity.pdbx_description
1 polymer ?
#
loop_
_entity_poly.entity_id
_entity_poly.type
_entity_poly.pdbx_seq_one_letter_code
_entity_poly.pdbx_strand_id
1 'polypeptide(L)' 'MTIDLHAHFAPQELVEELTKRNIPPFVKKNNSGDRIFQMPHGILLFGDDFVNMDLRLEFMKK' A
#
# COMPACT_ATOMS: atom_id res chain seq x y z
N MET A 1 -4.58 18.30 -19.18
CA MET A 1 -4.56 16.87 -18.82
C MET A 1 -3.26 16.62 -18.10
N THR A 2 -3.31 16.30 -16.81
CA THR A 2 -2.14 15.93 -16.02
C THR A 2 -2.01 14.42 -16.04
N ILE A 3 -0.80 13.90 -16.29
CA ILE A 3 -0.51 12.47 -16.27
C ILE A 3 0.46 12.21 -15.13
N ASP A 4 0.09 11.31 -14.22
CA ASP A 4 0.99 10.79 -13.21
C ASP A 4 1.77 9.60 -13.80
N LEU A 5 3.06 9.83 -14.08
CA LEU A 5 3.97 8.80 -14.59
C LEU A 5 4.61 7.95 -13.49
N HIS A 6 4.33 8.25 -12.22
CA HIS A 6 4.94 7.57 -11.07
C HIS A 6 3.89 7.18 -10.03
N ALA A 7 2.91 6.40 -10.47
CA ALA A 7 1.91 5.79 -9.62
C ALA A 7 2.30 4.35 -9.23
N HIS A 8 1.94 3.96 -8.01
CA HIS A 8 2.09 2.59 -7.51
C HIS A 8 0.72 2.01 -7.14
N PHE A 9 0.52 0.74 -7.46
CA PHE A 9 -0.65 -0.04 -7.07
C PHE A 9 -0.19 -1.44 -6.64
N ALA A 10 -0.78 -1.95 -5.57
CA ALA A 10 -0.48 -3.24 -4.99
C ALA A 10 -1.75 -4.11 -5.04
N PRO A 11 -1.78 -5.15 -5.88
CA PRO A 11 -2.90 -6.08 -5.94
C PRO A 11 -3.19 -6.70 -4.57
N GLN A 12 -4.47 -6.95 -4.29
CA GLN A 12 -4.92 -7.49 -3.00
C GLN A 12 -4.24 -8.82 -2.66
N GLU A 13 -4.04 -9.68 -3.66
CA GLU A 13 -3.38 -10.98 -3.51
C GLU A 13 -1.91 -10.83 -3.09
N LEU A 14 -1.21 -9.82 -3.60
CA LEU A 14 0.17 -9.52 -3.19
C LEU A 14 0.21 -9.09 -1.73
N VAL A 15 -0.73 -8.27 -1.30
CA VAL A 15 -0.81 -7.78 0.09
C VAL A 15 -1.11 -8.92 1.05
N GLU A 16 -1.98 -9.86 0.66
CA GLU A 16 -2.28 -11.06 1.43
C GLU A 16 -1.04 -11.93 1.64
N GLU A 17 -0.23 -12.15 0.60
CA GLU A 17 1.03 -12.89 0.72
C GLU A 17 2.06 -12.16 1.61
N LEU A 18 2.17 -10.84 1.46
CA LEU A 18 3.07 -10.04 2.29
C LEU A 18 2.65 -10.00 3.77
N THR A 19 1.38 -10.20 4.07
CA THR A 19 0.87 -10.25 5.45
C THR A 19 1.28 -11.55 6.17
N LYS A 20 1.53 -12.63 5.43
CA LYS A 20 1.96 -13.93 5.99
C LYS A 20 3.43 -13.94 6.43
N ARG A 21 4.21 -12.92 6.04
CA ARG A 21 5.65 -12.86 6.27
C ARG A 21 5.98 -12.24 7.64
N ASN A 22 7.09 -12.69 8.23
CA ASN A 22 7.67 -12.12 9.45
C ASN A 22 9.05 -11.46 9.23
N ILE A 23 9.60 -11.56 8.02
CA ILE A 23 10.87 -10.94 7.63
C ILE A 23 10.59 -9.96 6.47
N PRO A 24 11.08 -8.71 6.54
CA PRO A 24 10.79 -7.71 5.51
C PRO A 24 11.17 -8.18 4.09
N PRO A 25 10.44 -7.74 3.05
CA PRO A 25 9.24 -6.92 3.14
C PRO A 25 7.98 -7.66 3.64
N PHE A 26 7.16 -6.99 4.46
CA PHE A 26 5.86 -7.52 4.92
C PHE A 26 4.84 -6.40 5.16
N VAL A 27 3.56 -6.77 5.24
CA VAL A 27 2.45 -5.84 5.56
C VAL A 27 1.88 -6.20 6.93
N LYS A 28 1.66 -5.20 7.80
CA LYS A 28 1.01 -5.35 9.12
C LYS A 28 0.18 -4.12 9.46
N LYS A 29 -0.60 -4.17 10.54
CA LYS A 29 -1.22 -2.98 11.15
C LYS A 29 -0.30 -2.40 12.24
N ASN A 30 -0.21 -1.07 12.32
CA ASN A 30 0.44 -0.38 13.43
C ASN A 30 -0.47 -0.32 14.66
N ASN A 31 -0.01 0.31 15.75
CA ASN A 31 -0.78 0.44 16.99
C ASN A 31 -2.07 1.28 16.85
N SER A 32 -2.15 2.13 15.84
CA SER A 32 -3.34 2.93 15.51
C SER A 32 -4.34 2.16 14.63
N GLY A 33 -3.98 0.96 14.17
CA GLY A 33 -4.80 0.15 13.26
C GLY A 33 -4.53 0.40 11.78
N ASP A 34 -3.66 1.36 11.43
CA ASP A 34 -3.31 1.66 10.04
C ASP A 34 -2.39 0.61 9.47
N ARG A 35 -2.60 0.30 8.18
CA ARG A 35 -1.76 -0.65 7.46
C ARG A 35 -0.41 0.01 7.12
N ILE A 36 0.66 -0.71 7.40
CA ILE A 36 2.04 -0.34 7.11
C ILE A 36 2.68 -1.36 6.19
N PHE A 37 3.55 -0.87 5.31
CA PHE A 37 4.46 -1.70 4.53
C PHE A 37 5.86 -1.57 5.12
N GLN A 38 6.32 -2.62 5.78
CA GLN A 38 7.67 -2.70 6.33
C GLN A 38 8.61 -3.17 5.22
N MET A 39 9.51 -2.29 4.78
CA MET A 39 10.58 -2.62 3.85
C MET A 39 11.89 -2.87 4.62
N PRO A 40 12.90 -3.48 3.98
CA PRO A 40 14.22 -3.67 4.61
C PRO A 40 14.88 -2.36 5.10
N HIS A 41 14.57 -1.23 4.46
CA HIS A 41 15.19 0.07 4.74
C HIS A 41 14.25 1.10 5.39
N GLY A 42 13.03 0.72 5.79
CA GLY A 42 12.10 1.66 6.41
C GLY A 42 10.64 1.22 6.38
N ILE A 43 9.77 2.06 6.94
CA ILE A 43 8.33 1.82 7.04
C ILE A 43 7.60 2.85 6.18
N LEU A 44 6.64 2.40 5.39
CA LEU A 44 5.70 3.26 4.68
C LEU A 44 4.29 3.09 5.25
N LEU A 45 3.56 4.20 5.36
CA LEU A 45 2.11 4.15 5.49
C LEU A 45 1.55 3.59 4.18
N PHE A 46 0.69 2.59 4.31
CA PHE A 46 0.20 1.83 3.17
C PHE A 46 -1.33 1.84 3.21
N GLY A 47 -1.90 2.92 2.68
CA GLY A 47 -3.34 3.19 2.69
C GLY A 47 -4.13 2.27 1.77
N ASP A 48 -5.46 2.31 1.92
CA ASP A 48 -6.36 1.48 1.11
C ASP A 48 -6.39 1.91 -0.37
N ASP A 49 -5.99 3.14 -0.69
CA ASP A 49 -5.83 3.66 -2.06
C ASP A 49 -4.70 2.98 -2.86
N PHE A 50 -3.81 2.24 -2.19
CA PHE A 50 -2.81 1.42 -2.85
C PHE A 50 -3.36 0.08 -3.33
N VAL A 51 -4.50 -0.39 -2.79
CA VAL A 51 -5.06 -1.72 -3.08
C VAL A 51 -6.44 -1.66 -3.73
N ASN A 52 -7.13 -0.54 -3.59
CA ASN A 52 -8.47 -0.32 -4.13
C ASN A 52 -8.40 0.67 -5.30
N MET A 53 -8.75 0.18 -6.50
CA MET A 53 -8.70 0.99 -7.72
C MET A 53 -9.68 2.17 -7.69
N ASP A 54 -10.87 1.99 -7.12
CA ASP A 54 -11.84 3.09 -7.02
C ASP A 54 -11.31 4.21 -6.13
N LEU A 55 -10.71 3.86 -4.98
CA LEU A 55 -10.06 4.85 -4.11
C LEU A 55 -8.85 5.50 -4.78
N ARG A 56 -8.08 4.77 -5.58
CA ARG A 56 -6.97 5.32 -6.35
C ARG A 56 -7.46 6.34 -7.38
N LEU A 57 -8.56 6.05 -8.07
CA LEU A 57 -9.18 6.97 -9.02
C LEU A 57 -9.70 8.23 -8.33
N GLU A 58 -10.30 8.11 -7.13
CA GLU A 58 -10.70 9.29 -6.34
C GLU A 58 -9.49 10.13 -5.87
N PHE A 59 -8.37 9.49 -5.53
CA PHE A 59 -7.12 10.19 -5.23
C PHE A 59 -6.63 11.01 -6.44
N MET A 60 -6.69 10.46 -7.65
CA MET A 60 -6.24 11.12 -8.87
C MET A 60 -7.15 12.26 -9.37
N LYS A 61 -8.37 12.38 -8.83
CA LYS A 61 -9.30 13.48 -9.13
C LYS A 61 -9.01 14.76 -8.34
N LYS A 62 -8.19 14.67 -7.28
CA LYS A 62 -7.77 15.80 -6.44
C LYS A 62 -6.64 16.57 -7.12
#